data_AF-A0A1C3JPA8-F1
#
_entry.id   AF-A0A1C3JPA8-F1
#
_cell.length_a   1.000
_cell.length_b   1.000
_cell.length_c   1.000
_cell.angle_alpha   90.00
_cell.angle_beta   90.00
_cell.angle_gamma   90.00
#
_symmetry.space_group_name_H-M   'P 1'
#
loop_
_entity.id
_entity.type
_entity.pdbx_description
1 polymer ?
#
loop_
_entity_poly.entity_id
_entity_poly.type
_entity_poly.pdbx_seq_one_letter_code
_entity_poly.pdbx_strand_id
1 'polypeptide(L)'
;MIILLTLTSELWQPNELYFKLSYQQRTRAKRYQALFKYHIPEEELGRIRNATQSDMVLGDDRFKEEIEALTGRRVTPRKRGRKSSQMD
;
A
#
# COMPACT_ATOMS: atom_id res chain seq x y z
N MET A 1 8.82 0.11 3.00
CA MET A 1 8.71 -0.74 4.22
C MET A 1 9.92 -0.74 5.14
N ILE A 2 11.15 -0.37 4.71
CA ILE A 2 12.31 -0.30 5.62
C ILE A 2 12.32 0.98 6.47
N ILE A 3 11.71 2.07 6.01
CA ILE A 3 11.73 3.38 6.68
C ILE A 3 10.85 3.42 7.95
N LEU A 4 9.85 2.54 8.08
CA LEU A 4 8.93 2.54 9.24
C LEU A 4 9.52 1.87 10.49
N LEU A 5 10.61 1.10 10.37
CA LEU A 5 11.20 0.39 11.52
C LEU A 5 12.11 1.24 12.40
N THR A 6 12.36 2.50 12.02
CA THR A 6 13.10 3.48 12.83
C THR A 6 12.21 4.51 13.51
N LEU A 7 10.91 4.53 13.18
CA LEU A 7 9.94 5.43 13.80
C LEU A 7 9.32 4.70 14.98
N THR A 8 9.58 5.19 16.20
CA THR A 8 8.84 4.80 17.39
C THR A 8 7.41 5.32 17.25
N SER A 9 6.45 4.41 17.11
CA SER A 9 5.03 4.72 17.06
C SER A 9 4.38 4.18 18.33
N GLU A 10 3.54 4.98 18.98
CA GLU A 10 2.71 4.50 20.10
C GLU A 10 1.66 3.48 19.64
N LEU A 11 1.32 3.50 18.35
CA LEU A 11 0.30 2.65 17.76
C LEU A 11 0.83 1.28 17.31
N TRP A 12 2.14 1.06 17.35
CA TRP A 12 2.73 -0.20 16.91
C TRP A 12 4.02 -0.55 17.64
N GLN A 13 4.06 -1.76 18.21
CA GLN A 13 5.27 -2.35 18.78
C GLN A 13 5.73 -3.56 17.97
N PRO A 14 7.04 -3.70 17.69
CA PRO A 14 7.54 -4.88 17.00
C PRO A 14 7.31 -6.15 17.83
N ASN A 15 6.79 -7.19 17.19
CA ASN A 15 6.52 -8.48 17.84
C ASN A 15 7.82 -9.18 18.28
N GLU A 16 7.80 -9.92 19.39
CA GLU A 16 8.94 -10.70 19.89
C GLU A 16 9.52 -11.67 18.84
N LEU A 17 8.65 -12.30 18.03
CA LEU A 17 9.05 -13.20 16.94
C LEU A 17 9.91 -12.47 15.89
N TYR A 18 9.66 -11.18 15.66
CA TYR A 18 10.48 -10.38 14.76
C TYR A 18 11.90 -10.21 15.30
N PHE A 19 12.05 -9.92 16.60
CA PHE A 19 13.36 -9.78 17.23
C PHE A 19 14.16 -11.09 17.26
N LYS A 20 13.48 -12.24 17.40
CA LYS A 20 14.10 -13.58 17.34
C LYS A 20 14.75 -13.89 16.00
N LEU A 21 14.38 -13.20 14.92
CA LEU A 21 14.98 -13.42 13.60
C LEU A 21 16.46 -13.03 13.57
N SER A 22 16.92 -12.03 14.33
CA SER A 22 18.34 -11.69 14.48
C SER A 22 18.52 -10.48 15.41
N TYR A 23 19.64 -10.44 16.13
CA TYR A 23 20.06 -9.29 16.93
C TYR A 23 20.43 -8.07 16.07
N GLN A 24 21.11 -8.27 14.94
CA GLN A 24 21.50 -7.20 14.03
C GLN A 24 20.32 -6.79 13.13
N GLN A 25 19.96 -5.52 13.12
CA GLN A 25 18.81 -4.97 12.37
C GLN A 25 18.85 -5.31 10.87
N ARG A 26 19.99 -5.13 10.20
CA ARG A 26 20.12 -5.43 8.77
C ARG A 26 19.86 -6.91 8.47
N THR A 27 20.42 -7.79 9.28
CA THR A 27 20.27 -9.24 9.15
C THR A 27 18.84 -9.69 9.49
N ARG A 28 18.22 -9.08 10.50
CA ARG A 28 16.82 -9.28 10.86
C ARG A 28 15.88 -8.91 9.71
N ALA A 29 16.07 -7.74 9.10
CA ALA A 29 15.28 -7.32 7.95
C ALA A 29 15.43 -8.27 6.75
N LYS A 30 16.65 -8.72 6.43
CA LYS A 30 16.89 -9.71 5.37
C LYS A 30 16.20 -11.05 5.65
N ARG A 31 16.30 -11.56 6.87
CA ARG A 31 15.64 -12.82 7.28
C ARG A 31 14.12 -12.71 7.23
N TYR A 32 13.57 -11.60 7.70
CA TYR A 32 12.13 -11.33 7.60
C TYR A 32 11.65 -11.28 6.15
N GLN A 33 12.38 -10.60 5.27
CA GLN A 33 12.09 -10.58 3.83
C GLN A 33 12.14 -11.98 3.22
N ALA A 34 13.11 -12.81 3.61
CA ALA A 34 13.25 -14.17 3.10
C ALA A 34 12.09 -15.12 3.50
N LEU A 35 11.28 -14.79 4.51
CA LEU A 35 10.06 -15.54 4.83
C LEU A 35 9.01 -15.44 3.71
N PHE A 36 9.04 -14.36 2.94
CA PHE A 36 8.12 -14.12 1.83
C PHE A 36 8.80 -14.59 0.54
N LYS A 37 8.80 -15.91 0.34
CA LYS A 37 9.45 -16.58 -0.79
C LYS A 37 8.80 -16.28 -2.15
N TYR A 38 7.52 -15.93 -2.15
CA TYR A 38 6.77 -15.62 -3.36
C TYR A 38 6.76 -14.12 -3.62
N HIS A 39 7.17 -13.73 -4.82
CA HIS A 39 7.05 -12.37 -5.31
C HIS A 39 5.57 -12.06 -5.54
N ILE A 40 5.08 -10.95 -4.99
CA ILE A 40 3.75 -10.42 -5.34
C ILE A 40 3.82 -10.01 -6.82
N PRO A 41 2.98 -10.53 -7.73
CA PRO A 41 3.06 -10.19 -9.15
C PRO A 41 3.17 -8.67 -9.37
N GLU A 42 4.02 -8.23 -10.31
CA GLU A 42 4.24 -6.80 -10.54
C GLU A 42 2.93 -6.06 -10.88
N GLU A 43 1.98 -6.75 -11.54
CA GLU A 43 0.64 -6.24 -11.78
C GLU A 43 -0.10 -5.90 -10.48
N GLU A 44 -0.06 -6.79 -9.49
CA GLU A 44 -0.71 -6.61 -8.21
C GLU A 44 -0.03 -5.50 -7.39
N LEU A 45 1.30 -5.44 -7.42
CA LEU A 45 2.05 -4.31 -6.86
C LEU A 45 1.68 -2.99 -7.55
N GLY A 46 1.48 -3.01 -8.86
CA GLY A 46 1.01 -1.88 -9.65
C GLY A 46 -0.38 -1.44 -9.21
N ARG A 47 -1.31 -2.38 -8.99
CA ARG A 47 -2.65 -2.09 -8.45
C ARG A 47 -2.58 -1.44 -7.07
N ILE A 48 -1.81 -2.00 -6.13
CA ILE A 48 -1.60 -1.45 -4.79
C ILE A 48 -1.01 -0.03 -4.86
N ARG A 49 0.03 0.16 -5.69
CA ARG A 49 0.71 1.45 -5.85
C ARG A 49 -0.24 2.50 -6.42
N ASN A 50 -0.96 2.17 -7.49
CA ASN A 50 -1.91 3.07 -8.12
C ASN A 50 -3.03 3.47 -7.16
N ALA A 51 -3.63 2.50 -6.45
CA ALA A 51 -4.67 2.76 -5.46
C ALA A 51 -4.17 3.69 -4.36
N THR A 52 -3.03 3.36 -3.75
CA THR A 52 -2.41 4.17 -2.67
C THR A 52 -2.05 5.59 -3.13
N GLN A 53 -1.44 5.75 -4.30
CA GLN A 53 -0.99 7.05 -4.81
C GLN A 53 -2.15 7.95 -5.27
N SER A 54 -3.27 7.35 -5.68
CA SER A 54 -4.45 8.09 -6.14
C SER A 54 -5.51 8.28 -5.05
N ASP A 55 -5.24 7.83 -3.82
CA ASP A 55 -6.21 7.80 -2.71
C ASP A 55 -7.52 7.10 -3.12
N MET A 56 -7.38 5.99 -3.85
CA MET A 56 -8.47 5.16 -4.38
C MET A 56 -8.48 3.79 -3.70
N VAL A 57 -9.64 3.15 -3.69
CA VAL A 57 -9.81 1.87 -3.01
C VAL A 57 -9.19 0.72 -3.81
N LEU A 58 -8.42 -0.10 -3.11
CA LEU A 58 -7.94 -1.40 -3.59
C LEU A 58 -8.98 -2.47 -3.26
N GLY A 59 -9.43 -3.22 -4.27
CA GLY A 59 -10.41 -4.29 -4.09
C GLY A 59 -11.06 -4.69 -5.42
N ASP A 60 -12.05 -5.58 -5.32
CA ASP A 60 -12.96 -5.88 -6.43
C ASP A 60 -14.00 -4.76 -6.61
N ASP A 61 -14.83 -4.87 -7.65
CA ASP A 61 -15.76 -3.80 -8.00
C ASP A 61 -16.93 -3.71 -7.01
N ARG A 62 -17.39 -4.85 -6.49
CA ARG A 62 -18.40 -4.89 -5.42
C ARG A 62 -17.93 -4.12 -4.19
N PHE A 63 -16.71 -4.37 -3.73
CA PHE A 63 -16.15 -3.70 -2.57
C PHE A 63 -16.01 -2.19 -2.80
N LYS A 64 -15.61 -1.77 -4.00
CA LYS A 64 -15.54 -0.34 -4.34
C LYS A 64 -16.91 0.32 -4.32
N GLU A 65 -17.94 -0.34 -4.86
CA GLU A 65 -19.32 0.16 -4.83
C GLU A 65 -19.83 0.30 -3.39
N GLU A 66 -19.57 -0.70 -2.54
CA GLU A 66 -19.93 -0.66 -1.12
C GLU A 66 -19.24 0.52 -0.39
N ILE A 67 -17.94 0.74 -0.61
CA ILE A 67 -17.22 1.88 -0.01
C ILE A 67 -17.69 3.23 -0.57
N GLU A 68 -17.98 3.31 -1.88
CA GLU A 68 -18.55 4.52 -2.50
C GLU A 68 -19.90 4.87 -1.88
N ALA A 69 -20.77 3.87 -1.68
CA ALA A 69 -22.07 4.06 -1.04
C ALA A 69 -21.95 4.49 0.44
N LEU A 70 -21.03 3.88 1.19
CA LEU A 70 -20.83 4.19 2.61
C LEU A 70 -20.21 5.56 2.85
N THR A 71 -19.27 5.98 2.01
CA THR A 71 -18.54 7.24 2.18
C THR A 71 -19.17 8.42 1.46
N GLY A 72 -20.04 8.16 0.48
CA GLY A 72 -20.56 9.18 -0.44
C GLY A 72 -19.48 9.82 -1.31
N ARG A 73 -18.24 9.31 -1.24
CA ARG A 73 -17.08 9.79 -1.99
C ARG A 73 -16.75 8.77 -3.05
N ARG A 74 -16.37 9.27 -4.22
CA ARG A 74 -15.85 8.46 -5.31
C ARG A 74 -14.51 7.82 -4.95
N VAL A 75 -14.40 6.50 -5.12
CA VAL A 75 -13.22 5.69 -4.78
C VAL A 75 -12.64 4.90 -5.96
N THR A 76 -13.23 5.06 -7.15
CA THR A 76 -12.70 4.55 -8.42
C THR A 76 -12.00 5.64 -9.23
N PRO A 77 -10.95 5.37 -10.03
CA PRO A 77 -10.35 6.35 -10.95
C PRO A 77 -11.23 6.57 -12.19
N ARG A 78 -11.28 7.80 -12.75
CA ARG A 78 -11.94 8.09 -14.06
C ARG A 78 -10.87 8.57 -15.02
N LYS A 79 -11.13 8.40 -16.33
CA LYS A 79 -10.32 9.03 -17.37
C LYS A 79 -10.30 10.54 -17.13
N ARG A 80 -9.12 11.12 -16.86
CA ARG A 80 -8.97 12.58 -16.75
C ARG A 80 -9.43 13.22 -18.07
N GLY A 81 -10.26 14.26 -17.97
CA GLY A 81 -10.70 15.02 -19.14
C GLY A 81 -9.52 15.70 -19.84
N ARG A 82 -9.65 15.93 -21.15
CA ARG A 82 -8.70 16.75 -21.91
C ARG A 82 -8.78 18.19 -21.39
N LYS A 83 -7.64 18.81 -21.09
CA LYS A 83 -7.60 20.25 -20.77
C LYS A 83 -8.11 21.02 -21.99
N SER A 84 -9.11 21.89 -21.82
CA SER A 84 -9.49 22.81 -22.89
C SER A 84 -8.29 23.70 -23.18
N SER A 85 -7.81 23.70 -24.43
CA SER A 85 -6.92 24.77 -24.89
C SER A 85 -7.75 26.05 -24.81
N GLN A 86 -7.43 26.94 -23.88
CA GLN A 86 -7.87 28.33 -24.06
C GLN A 86 -7.18 28.80 -25.34
N MET A 87 -8.00 29.05 -26.36
CA MET A 87 -7.62 29.82 -27.53
C MET A 87 -7.71 31.27 -27.09
N ASP A 88 -6.56 31.93 -26.96
CA ASP A 88 -6.48 33.38 -27.13
C ASP A 88 -6.68 33.74 -28.61
#